data_AF-A0A1H9VYG4-F1
#
_entry.id   AF-A0A1H9VYG4-F1
#
_cell.length_a   1.000
_cell.length_b   1.000
_cell.length_c   1.000
_cell.angle_alpha   90.00
_cell.angle_beta   90.00
_cell.angle_gamma   90.00
#
_symmetry.space_group_name_H-M   'P 1'
#
loop_
_entity.id
_entity.type
_entity.pdbx_description
1 polymer ?
#
loop_
_entity_poly.entity_id
_entity_poly.type
_entity_poly.pdbx_seq_one_letter_code
_entity_poly.pdbx_strand_id
1 'polypeptide(L)' 'MMNGEPGGGFFGFGFFTLLLIIAVIALIIWMVIPKKSTGTFNNSGENSLEILKKRLAKGEISEEEYERLKRKLEYD' A
#
# COMPACT_ATOMS: atom_id res chain seq x y z
N MET A 1 -19.69 -56.08 0.91
CA MET A 1 -20.43 -55.14 0.04
C MET A 1 -19.64 -53.85 -0.01
N MET A 2 -19.24 -53.43 -1.21
CA MET A 2 -18.29 -52.35 -1.49
C MET A 2 -19.01 -51.01 -1.77
N ASN A 3 -18.45 -49.93 -1.23
CA ASN A 3 -18.26 -48.57 -1.78
C ASN A 3 -19.43 -47.56 -1.91
N GLY A 4 -19.16 -46.31 -1.48
CA GLY A 4 -19.98 -45.11 -1.65
C GLY A 4 -19.42 -43.88 -0.91
N GLU A 5 -18.31 -43.37 -1.42
CA GLU A 5 -17.56 -42.11 -1.16
C GLU A 5 -18.14 -41.01 -0.22
N PRO A 6 -17.36 -40.50 0.75
CA PRO A 6 -17.58 -39.18 1.36
C PRO A 6 -17.02 -38.06 0.45
N GLY A 7 -17.65 -37.84 -0.70
CA GLY A 7 -17.22 -36.87 -1.72
C GLY A 7 -17.53 -35.38 -1.43
N GLY A 8 -17.73 -34.99 -0.17
CA GLY A 8 -18.11 -33.61 0.20
C GLY A 8 -17.01 -32.79 0.90
N GLY A 9 -15.96 -33.43 1.42
CA GLY A 9 -14.96 -32.76 2.27
C GLY A 9 -13.87 -32.02 1.49
N PHE A 10 -13.50 -32.51 0.30
CA PHE A 10 -12.33 -32.00 -0.42
C PHE A 10 -12.57 -30.69 -1.17
N PHE A 11 -13.77 -30.53 -1.75
CA PHE A 11 -14.14 -29.31 -2.48
C PHE A 11 -14.42 -28.12 -1.54
N GLY A 12 -15.02 -28.38 -0.37
CA GLY A 12 -15.31 -27.35 0.63
C GLY A 12 -14.06 -26.89 1.40
N PHE A 13 -13.21 -27.82 1.84
CA PHE A 13 -11.96 -27.46 2.52
C PHE A 13 -10.96 -26.80 1.57
N GLY A 14 -10.83 -27.27 0.32
CA GLY A 14 -9.91 -26.67 -0.66
C GLY A 14 -10.22 -25.19 -0.91
N PHE A 15 -11.49 -24.84 -1.12
CA PHE A 15 -11.89 -23.46 -1.36
C PHE A 15 -11.71 -22.56 -0.13
N PHE A 16 -12.06 -23.06 1.06
CA PHE A 16 -11.83 -22.33 2.32
C PHE A 16 -10.35 -22.10 2.60
N THR A 17 -9.50 -23.10 2.37
CA THR A 17 -8.04 -22.97 2.54
C THR A 17 -7.45 -21.98 1.55
N LEU A 18 -7.91 -21.96 0.29
CA LEU A 18 -7.48 -21.01 -0.72
C LEU A 18 -7.83 -19.57 -0.32
N LEU A 19 -9.07 -19.34 0.13
CA LEU A 19 -9.50 -18.02 0.61
C LEU A 19 -8.69 -17.54 1.81
N LEU A 20 -8.39 -18.43 2.76
CA LEU A 20 -7.58 -18.11 3.93
C LEU A 20 -6.17 -17.68 3.53
N ILE A 21 -5.53 -18.41 2.60
CA ILE A 21 -4.20 -18.07 2.08
C ILE A 21 -4.21 -16.69 1.41
N ILE A 22 -5.20 -16.41 0.55
CA ILE A 22 -5.34 -15.11 -0.12
C ILE A 22 -5.51 -13.99 0.91
N ALA A 23 -6.34 -14.19 1.94
CA ALA A 23 -6.56 -13.21 3.00
C ALA A 23 -5.26 -12.88 3.77
N VAL A 24 -4.46 -13.89 4.12
CA VAL A 24 -3.17 -13.70 4.80
C VAL A 24 -2.19 -12.93 3.92
N ILE A 25 -2.09 -13.29 2.64
CA ILE A 25 -1.22 -12.60 1.69
C ILE A 25 -1.65 -11.13 1.54
N ALA A 26 -2.96 -10.87 1.42
CA ALA A 26 -3.48 -9.51 1.34
C ALA A 26 -3.15 -8.68 2.59
N LEU A 27 -3.19 -9.29 3.78
CA LEU A 27 -2.85 -8.65 5.05
C LEU A 27 -1.36 -8.27 5.12
N ILE A 28 -0.48 -9.17 4.68
CA ILE A 28 0.97 -8.90 4.59
C ILE A 28 1.23 -7.78 3.59
N ILE A 29 0.64 -7.86 2.40
CA ILE A 29 0.76 -6.82 1.37
C ILE A 29 0.27 -5.47 1.90
N TRP A 30 -0.86 -5.43 2.61
CA TRP A 30 -1.40 -4.20 3.20
C TRP A 30 -0.51 -3.59 4.28
N MET A 31 0.24 -4.42 5.02
CA MET A 31 1.17 -3.97 6.05
C MET A 31 2.51 -3.48 5.48
N VAL A 32 2.98 -4.08 4.38
CA VAL A 32 4.28 -3.76 3.76
C VAL A 32 4.15 -2.67 2.70
N ILE A 33 3.00 -2.56 2.03
CA ILE A 33 2.72 -1.38 1.20
C ILE A 33 2.46 -0.23 2.17
N PRO A 34 3.37 0.76 2.29
CA PRO A 34 3.01 1.98 2.96
C PRO A 34 1.76 2.48 2.23
N LYS A 35 0.69 2.77 2.98
CA LYS A 35 -0.42 3.59 2.48
C LYS A 35 0.18 4.94 2.06
N LYS A 36 0.88 5.00 0.92
CA LYS A 36 0.97 6.20 0.11
C LYS A 36 -0.46 6.35 -0.32
N SER A 37 -1.14 7.24 0.39
CA SER A 37 -2.56 7.47 0.30
C SER A 37 -3.00 7.24 -1.14
N THR A 38 -3.91 6.31 -1.34
CA THR A 38 -4.89 6.44 -2.41
C THR A 38 -5.73 7.68 -2.07
N GLY A 39 -5.08 8.84 -2.05
CA GLY A 39 -5.65 10.15 -2.07
C GLY A 39 -6.03 10.37 -3.50
N THR A 40 -7.22 9.91 -3.83
CA THR A 40 -8.14 10.54 -4.77
C THR A 40 -7.66 11.95 -5.12
N PHE A 41 -7.09 12.10 -6.31
CA PHE A 41 -7.45 13.15 -7.25
C PHE A 41 -7.91 14.46 -6.58
N ASN A 42 -7.01 15.22 -5.93
CA ASN A 42 -7.26 16.65 -5.58
C ASN A 42 -6.11 17.46 -4.96
N ASN A 43 -4.86 16.99 -4.88
CA ASN A 43 -3.79 17.79 -4.24
C ASN A 43 -2.48 17.80 -5.05
N SER A 44 -2.42 18.64 -6.07
CA SER A 44 -1.14 19.01 -6.72
C SER A 44 -0.18 19.71 -5.72
N GLY A 45 -0.71 20.38 -4.69
CA GLY A 45 0.06 21.00 -3.61
C GLY A 45 0.74 19.99 -2.67
N GLU A 46 0.00 18.99 -2.15
CA GLU A 46 0.60 18.00 -1.24
C GLU A 46 1.65 17.12 -1.93
N ASN A 47 1.46 16.76 -3.21
CA ASN A 47 2.47 15.99 -3.95
C ASN A 47 3.80 16.72 -4.03
N SER A 48 3.77 18.04 -4.25
CA SER A 48 4.97 18.86 -4.37
C SER A 48 5.79 18.87 -3.07
N LEU A 49 5.10 19.04 -1.94
CA LEU A 49 5.72 18.99 -0.60
C LEU A 49 6.19 17.58 -0.22
N GLU A 50 5.44 16.54 -0.56
CA GLU A 50 5.83 15.13 -0.33
C GLU A 50 7.09 14.77 -1.13
N ILE A 51 7.17 15.20 -2.39
CA ILE A 51 8.33 14.97 -3.25
C ILE A 51 9.55 15.68 -2.68
N LEU A 52 9.42 16.94 -2.26
CA LEU A 52 10.49 17.69 -1.60
C LEU A 52 10.99 16.98 -0.34
N LYS A 53 10.07 16.53 0.52
CA LYS A 53 10.41 15.80 1.76
C LYS A 53 11.13 14.48 1.47
N LYS A 54 10.72 13.77 0.41
CA LYS A 54 11.37 12.52 -0.02
C LYS A 54 12.79 12.76 -0.54
N ARG A 55 13.04 13.87 -1.25
CA ARG A 55 14.39 14.23 -1.74
C ARG A 55 15.31 14.68 -0.61
N LEU A 56 14.78 15.41 0.37
CA LEU A 56 15.52 15.77 1.59
C LEU A 56 15.92 14.51 2.37
N ALA A 57 15.00 13.57 2.56
CA ALA A 57 15.28 12.30 3.24
C ALA A 57 16.30 11.42 2.50
N LYS A 58 16.41 11.59 1.16
CA LYS A 58 17.45 10.95 0.35
C LYS A 58 18.78 11.70 0.37
N GLY A 59 18.83 12.92 0.90
CA GLY A 59 20.00 13.80 0.84
C GLY A 59 20.28 14.38 -0.56
N GLU A 60 19.29 14.35 -1.47
CA GLU A 60 19.42 14.90 -2.82
C GLU A 60 19.29 16.44 -2.84
N ILE A 61 18.73 17.03 -1.78
CA ILE A 61 18.60 18.49 -1.58
C ILE A 61 19.04 18.84 -0.16
N SER A 62 19.54 20.05 0.04
CA SER A 62 19.86 20.57 1.38
C SER A 62 18.60 21.06 2.10
N GLU A 63 18.68 21.19 3.42
CA GLU A 63 17.60 21.75 4.25
C GLU A 63 17.27 23.19 3.85
N GLU A 64 18.26 23.96 3.40
CA GLU A 64 18.11 25.33 2.92
C GLU A 64 17.29 25.40 1.62
N GLU A 65 17.53 24.49 0.69
CA GLU A 65 16.76 24.37 -0.55
C GLU A 65 15.32 23.92 -0.29
N TYR A 66 15.14 22.98 0.65
CA TYR A 66 13.81 22.54 1.08
C TYR A 66 12.97 23.69 1.63
N GLU A 67 13.52 24.49 2.54
CA GLU A 67 12.82 25.64 3.15
C GLU A 67 12.48 26.75 2.13
N ARG A 68 13.34 26.97 1.14
CA ARG A 68 13.05 27.91 0.03
C ARG A 68 11.88 27.42 -0.83
N LEU A 69 11.87 26.14 -1.19
CA LEU A 69 10.85 25.57 -2.07
C LEU A 69 9.52 25.39 -1.36
N LYS A 70 9.55 24.99 -0.08
CA LYS A 70 8.37 24.91 0.79
C LYS A 70 7.68 26.27 0.92
N ARG A 71 8.42 27.33 1.25
CA ARG A 71 7.84 28.68 1.36
C ARG A 71 7.26 29.20 0.05
N LYS A 72 7.83 28.81 -1.09
CA LYS A 72 7.31 29.19 -2.41
C LYS A 72 6.01 28.47 -2.77
N LEU A 73 5.84 27.23 -2.29
CA LEU A 73 4.63 26.43 -2.48
C LEU A 73 3.52 26.76 -1.49
N GLU A 74 3.87 27.28 -0.30
CA GLU A 74 2.91 27.68 0.74
C GLU A 74 2.31 29.08 0.49
N TYR A 75 2.94 29.88 -0.38
CA TYR A 75 2.53 31.25 -0.71
C TYR A 75 1.74 31.36 -2.03
N ASP A 76 1.48 30.24 -2.71
CA ASP A 76 0.67 30.12 -3.93
C ASP A 76 -0.67 29.44 -3.61
#